data_AF-K9K496-F1
#
_entry.id   AF-K9K496-F1
#
_cell.length_a   1.000
_cell.length_b   1.000
_cell.length_c   1.000
_cell.angle_alpha   90.00
_cell.angle_beta   90.00
_cell.angle_gamma   90.00
#
_symmetry.space_group_name_H-M   'P 1'
#
loop_
_entity.id
_entity.type
_entity.pdbx_description
1 polymer ?
#
loop_
_entity_poly.entity_id
_entity_poly.type
_entity_poly.pdbx_seq_one_letter_code
_entity_poly.pdbx_strand_id
1 'polypeptide(L)'
;MAAAQAVEEMRSRVVLGEFGVRNVHTTDFPGNYSGYDDAWDQDHFEKNFRVDVVHMDENSLEFDMVGIDAAIANAFRRILLAEVPTMAVEKVLVYNNTSIVQDEILAHRLGLIPIHADPRLFEYRNQGDEEGTEIDTLQFRLQVRCTRNPHAAKDSSDPSELYVNHKVYTRHMIWVPLGNQADLFPEGTIRPVHDDILIAQLRPGQEIDLLMHCVKGIGKDHAKFSPVATASYRLLPDITLLEPVEGDAAEELSRCFSPGVIEVQEV
;
A
#
# COMPACT_ATOMS: atom_id res chain seq x y z
N MET A 1 28.14 -29.76 -25.79
CA MET A 1 27.67 -29.69 -24.39
C MET A 1 27.71 -28.26 -23.85
N ALA A 2 28.86 -27.56 -23.90
CA ALA A 2 28.95 -26.17 -23.42
C ALA A 2 27.97 -25.18 -24.09
N ALA A 3 27.74 -25.27 -25.41
CA ALA A 3 26.83 -24.37 -26.11
C ALA A 3 25.36 -24.52 -25.67
N ALA A 4 24.91 -25.74 -25.35
CA ALA A 4 23.55 -25.98 -24.87
C ALA A 4 23.35 -25.42 -23.46
N GLN A 5 24.38 -25.52 -22.60
CA GLN A 5 24.36 -24.97 -21.25
C GLN A 5 24.30 -23.44 -21.25
N ALA A 6 25.03 -22.79 -22.15
CA ALA A 6 24.95 -21.33 -22.32
C ALA A 6 23.55 -20.88 -22.81
N VAL A 7 22.90 -21.65 -23.67
CA VAL A 7 21.52 -21.38 -24.10
C VAL A 7 20.54 -21.54 -22.94
N GLU A 8 20.72 -22.56 -22.10
CA GLU A 8 19.90 -22.78 -20.91
C GLU A 8 20.05 -21.66 -19.88
N GLU A 9 21.28 -21.20 -19.63
CA GLU A 9 21.56 -20.04 -18.77
C GLU A 9 20.91 -18.77 -19.36
N MET A 10 21.03 -18.57 -20.67
CA MET A 10 20.46 -17.39 -21.35
C MET A 10 18.94 -17.28 -21.21
N ARG A 11 18.22 -18.41 -21.28
CA ARG A 11 16.75 -18.43 -21.21
C ARG A 11 16.20 -18.42 -19.79
N SER A 12 16.98 -18.89 -18.81
CA SER A 12 16.46 -19.21 -17.47
C SER A 12 17.09 -18.39 -16.34
N ARG A 13 18.15 -17.62 -16.59
CA ARG A 13 18.88 -16.87 -15.56
C ARG A 13 19.20 -15.45 -15.98
N VAL A 14 18.80 -14.50 -15.12
CA VAL A 14 19.25 -13.11 -15.18
C VAL A 14 20.54 -12.99 -14.37
N VAL A 15 21.66 -12.72 -15.04
CA VAL A 15 22.98 -12.76 -14.42
C VAL A 15 23.47 -11.35 -14.10
N LEU A 16 23.86 -11.12 -12.85
CA LEU A 16 24.45 -9.86 -12.41
C LEU A 16 25.97 -9.92 -12.57
N GLY A 17 26.53 -9.04 -13.41
CA GLY A 17 27.97 -8.82 -13.50
C GLY A 17 28.40 -7.54 -12.76
N GLU A 18 29.70 -7.32 -12.65
CA GLU A 18 30.28 -6.14 -11.97
C GLU A 18 29.83 -4.82 -12.61
N PHE A 19 29.77 -4.76 -13.94
CA PHE A 19 29.47 -3.54 -14.70
C PHE A 19 28.02 -3.46 -15.22
N GLY A 20 27.22 -4.51 -15.06
CA GLY A 20 25.86 -4.54 -15.60
C GLY A 20 25.18 -5.90 -15.53
N VAL A 21 23.88 -5.90 -15.83
CA VAL A 21 23.02 -7.09 -15.82
C VAL A 21 22.91 -7.67 -17.22
N ARG A 22 22.98 -9.00 -17.33
CA ARG A 22 22.86 -9.77 -18.58
C ARG A 22 21.56 -10.58 -18.58
N ASN A 23 21.10 -10.97 -19.78
CA ASN A 23 19.89 -11.78 -20.00
C ASN A 23 18.61 -11.13 -19.42
N VAL A 24 18.46 -9.81 -19.58
CA VAL A 24 17.35 -9.05 -18.99
C VAL A 24 16.01 -9.22 -19.72
N HIS A 25 16.00 -9.86 -20.88
CA HIS A 25 14.82 -9.99 -21.72
C HIS A 25 14.26 -11.42 -21.68
N THR A 26 12.93 -11.51 -21.63
CA THR A 26 12.18 -12.75 -21.90
C THR A 26 12.42 -13.16 -23.37
N THR A 27 12.80 -14.41 -23.60
CA THR A 27 13.24 -14.91 -24.91
C THR A 27 12.63 -16.25 -25.31
N ASP A 28 11.86 -16.88 -24.44
CA ASP A 28 11.08 -18.11 -24.66
C ASP A 28 9.82 -17.85 -25.51
N PHE A 29 10.04 -17.31 -26.71
CA PHE A 29 9.01 -17.14 -27.73
C PHE A 29 9.27 -18.09 -28.91
N PRO A 30 8.20 -18.53 -29.61
CA PRO A 30 8.32 -19.53 -30.67
C PRO A 30 9.22 -19.02 -31.80
N GLY A 31 10.23 -19.83 -32.14
CA GLY A 31 11.18 -19.53 -33.22
C GLY A 31 12.49 -18.86 -32.78
N ASN A 32 12.65 -18.51 -31.50
CA ASN A 32 13.89 -17.90 -30.99
C ASN A 32 15.03 -18.90 -30.81
N TYR A 33 14.71 -20.15 -30.45
CA TYR A 33 15.71 -21.18 -30.18
C TYR A 33 15.52 -22.42 -31.04
N SER A 34 16.63 -23.02 -31.47
CA SER A 34 16.65 -24.30 -32.17
C SER A 34 16.43 -25.46 -31.21
N GLY A 35 15.46 -26.33 -31.48
CA GLY A 35 15.25 -27.55 -30.68
C GLY A 35 14.33 -27.37 -29.47
N TYR A 36 13.80 -26.16 -29.25
CA TYR A 36 12.75 -25.89 -28.27
C TYR A 36 11.44 -25.54 -28.97
N ASP A 37 10.33 -25.97 -28.37
CA ASP A 37 8.98 -25.59 -28.77
C ASP A 37 8.40 -24.68 -27.68
N ASP A 38 8.57 -23.37 -27.87
CA ASP A 38 8.10 -22.34 -26.94
C ASP A 38 6.72 -21.78 -27.39
N ALA A 39 5.94 -22.57 -28.14
CA ALA A 39 4.56 -22.24 -28.44
C ALA A 39 3.69 -22.29 -27.16
N TRP A 40 2.57 -21.56 -27.16
CA TRP A 40 1.66 -21.55 -26.02
C TRP A 40 1.03 -22.94 -25.79
N ASP A 41 1.29 -23.49 -24.61
CA ASP A 41 0.70 -24.74 -24.12
C ASP A 41 0.10 -24.50 -22.72
N GLN A 42 -1.23 -24.61 -22.65
CA GLN A 42 -2.00 -24.38 -21.42
C GLN A 42 -1.69 -25.44 -20.35
N ASP A 43 -1.60 -26.71 -20.74
CA ASP A 43 -1.40 -27.82 -19.80
C ASP A 43 0.00 -27.73 -19.17
N HIS A 44 1.00 -27.32 -19.97
CA HIS A 44 2.34 -27.03 -19.48
C HIS A 44 2.37 -25.87 -18.48
N PHE A 45 1.65 -24.78 -18.77
CA PHE A 45 1.53 -23.64 -17.86
C PHE A 45 0.86 -24.04 -16.52
N GLU A 46 -0.29 -24.70 -16.58
CA GLU A 46 -1.05 -25.11 -15.38
C GLU A 46 -0.27 -26.10 -14.51
N LYS A 47 0.52 -26.98 -15.13
CA LYS A 47 1.36 -27.94 -14.41
C LYS A 47 2.52 -27.27 -13.67
N ASN A 48 3.09 -26.22 -14.24
CA ASN A 48 4.29 -25.57 -13.71
C ASN A 48 3.97 -24.41 -12.76
N PHE A 49 2.80 -23.79 -12.92
CA PHE A 49 2.39 -22.66 -12.11
C PHE A 49 2.06 -23.08 -10.67
N ARG A 50 2.69 -22.43 -9.70
CA ARG A 50 2.38 -22.61 -8.27
C ARG A 50 2.56 -21.32 -7.50
N VAL A 51 1.83 -21.22 -6.39
CA VAL A 51 1.86 -20.08 -5.48
C VAL A 51 2.15 -20.58 -4.07
N ASP A 52 3.23 -20.10 -3.48
CA ASP A 52 3.67 -20.47 -2.15
C ASP A 52 3.58 -19.22 -1.25
N VAL A 53 2.70 -19.23 -0.24
CA VAL A 53 2.58 -18.11 0.70
C VAL A 53 3.62 -18.26 1.80
N VAL A 54 4.57 -17.33 1.86
CA VAL A 54 5.72 -17.38 2.78
C VAL A 54 5.35 -16.75 4.12
N HIS A 55 4.68 -15.59 4.09
CA HIS A 55 4.37 -14.80 5.28
C HIS A 55 3.08 -14.01 5.11
N MET A 56 2.26 -13.95 6.17
CA MET A 56 1.00 -13.21 6.17
C MET A 56 0.69 -12.67 7.57
N ASP A 57 0.58 -11.34 7.66
CA ASP A 57 0.15 -10.58 8.84
C ASP A 57 -1.14 -9.81 8.53
N GLU A 58 -1.65 -9.03 9.48
CA GLU A 58 -2.87 -8.22 9.32
C GLU A 58 -2.81 -7.24 8.13
N ASN A 59 -1.66 -6.61 7.89
CA ASN A 59 -1.49 -5.58 6.84
C ASN A 59 -0.31 -5.88 5.89
N SER A 60 0.24 -7.10 5.93
CA SER A 60 1.41 -7.50 5.14
C SER A 60 1.25 -8.91 4.58
N LEU A 61 1.66 -9.12 3.34
CA LEU A 61 1.60 -10.41 2.66
C LEU A 61 2.84 -10.58 1.76
N GLU A 62 3.58 -11.68 1.93
CA GLU A 62 4.67 -12.10 1.08
C GLU A 62 4.40 -13.51 0.55
N PHE A 63 4.49 -13.67 -0.77
CA PHE A 63 4.24 -14.94 -1.46
C PHE A 63 5.07 -15.03 -2.73
N ASP A 64 5.36 -16.26 -3.13
CA ASP A 64 6.10 -16.58 -4.33
C ASP A 64 5.15 -17.01 -5.46
N MET A 65 5.42 -16.56 -6.68
CA MET A 65 4.75 -17.00 -7.90
C MET A 65 5.77 -17.66 -8.81
N VAL A 66 5.68 -18.98 -8.99
CA VAL A 66 6.60 -19.73 -9.83
C VAL A 66 5.90 -20.09 -11.14
N GLY A 67 6.60 -19.93 -12.27
CA GLY A 67 6.09 -20.30 -13.60
C GLY A 67 5.28 -19.21 -14.31
N ILE A 68 5.39 -17.95 -13.88
CA ILE A 68 4.74 -16.80 -14.51
C ILE A 68 5.76 -15.85 -15.12
N ASP A 69 5.44 -15.26 -16.27
CA ASP A 69 6.28 -14.24 -16.90
C ASP A 69 6.18 -12.86 -16.20
N ALA A 70 7.25 -12.08 -16.30
CA ALA A 70 7.36 -10.75 -15.73
C ALA A 70 6.27 -9.79 -16.24
N ALA A 71 5.76 -9.95 -17.46
CA ALA A 71 4.70 -9.12 -18.00
C ALA A 71 3.40 -9.25 -17.19
N ILE A 72 3.02 -10.47 -16.81
CA ILE A 72 1.79 -10.71 -16.04
C ILE A 72 1.98 -10.34 -14.57
N ALA A 73 3.13 -10.68 -13.97
CA ALA A 73 3.45 -10.26 -12.61
C ALA A 73 3.44 -8.71 -12.48
N ASN A 74 4.00 -8.01 -13.46
CA ASN A 74 3.96 -6.55 -13.52
C ASN A 74 2.55 -6.00 -13.75
N ALA A 75 1.68 -6.72 -14.49
CA ALA A 75 0.28 -6.34 -14.65
C ALA A 75 -0.46 -6.36 -13.30
N PHE A 76 -0.29 -7.42 -12.50
CA PHE A 76 -0.87 -7.49 -11.15
C PHE A 76 -0.36 -6.35 -10.26
N ARG A 77 0.96 -6.12 -10.24
CA ARG A 77 1.55 -5.00 -9.50
C ARG A 77 0.92 -3.64 -9.89
N ARG A 78 0.71 -3.41 -11.19
CA ARG A 78 0.09 -2.17 -11.69
C ARG A 78 -1.37 -2.05 -11.32
N ILE A 79 -2.14 -3.14 -11.38
CA ILE A 79 -3.55 -3.17 -10.99
C ILE A 79 -3.68 -2.82 -9.51
N LEU A 80 -2.88 -3.46 -8.64
CA LEU A 80 -2.88 -3.20 -7.20
C LEU A 80 -2.58 -1.73 -6.86
N LEU A 81 -1.68 -1.09 -7.61
CA LEU A 81 -1.31 0.31 -7.37
C LEU A 81 -2.33 1.32 -7.91
N ALA A 82 -3.04 1.02 -9.00
CA ALA A 82 -3.74 2.05 -9.77
C ALA A 82 -5.20 1.76 -10.13
N GLU A 83 -5.60 0.49 -10.26
CA GLU A 83 -6.91 0.14 -10.81
C GLU A 83 -7.85 -0.50 -9.77
N VAL A 84 -7.32 -0.97 -8.62
CA VAL A 84 -8.17 -1.44 -7.50
C VAL A 84 -8.81 -0.23 -6.79
N PRO A 85 -10.15 -0.18 -6.69
CA PRO A 85 -10.83 0.98 -6.11
C PRO A 85 -10.89 0.94 -4.59
N THR A 86 -10.92 2.12 -3.97
CA THR A 86 -11.14 2.31 -2.52
C THR A 86 -12.07 3.49 -2.26
N MET A 87 -12.47 3.66 -1.00
CA MET A 87 -13.26 4.80 -0.53
C MET A 87 -12.33 5.87 0.07
N ALA A 88 -12.39 7.10 -0.43
CA ALA A 88 -11.63 8.22 0.12
C ALA A 88 -12.43 9.54 0.05
N VAL A 89 -12.05 10.51 0.88
CA VAL A 89 -12.69 11.84 0.92
C VAL A 89 -12.40 12.60 -0.37
N GLU A 90 -13.43 13.14 -1.01
CA GLU A 90 -13.30 13.99 -2.20
C GLU A 90 -13.83 15.41 -1.98
N LYS A 91 -14.97 15.56 -1.31
CA LYS A 91 -15.52 16.87 -0.98
C LYS A 91 -15.42 17.14 0.52
N VAL A 92 -15.01 18.36 0.85
CA VAL A 92 -14.97 18.87 2.22
C VAL A 92 -15.75 20.17 2.25
N LEU A 93 -16.90 20.17 2.93
CA LEU A 93 -17.72 21.36 3.16
C LEU A 93 -17.29 21.96 4.50
N VAL A 94 -16.68 23.13 4.47
CA VAL A 94 -16.19 23.82 5.67
C VAL A 94 -17.27 24.79 6.15
N TYR A 95 -17.73 24.63 7.39
CA TYR A 95 -18.67 25.57 8.02
C TYR A 95 -17.93 26.69 8.73
N ASN A 96 -16.91 26.33 9.52
CA ASN A 96 -16.09 27.28 10.24
C ASN A 96 -14.71 26.68 10.53
N ASN A 97 -13.67 27.20 9.89
CA ASN A 97 -12.29 26.90 10.22
C ASN A 97 -11.59 28.18 10.71
N THR A 98 -11.27 28.21 12.01
CA THR A 98 -10.50 29.30 12.64
C THR A 98 -9.12 28.84 13.08
N SER A 99 -8.70 27.66 12.62
CA SER A 99 -7.36 27.14 12.86
C SER A 99 -6.31 27.89 12.04
N ILE A 100 -5.03 27.61 12.31
CA ILE A 100 -3.92 28.14 11.51
C ILE A 100 -3.73 27.37 10.20
N VAL A 101 -4.25 26.14 10.13
CA VAL A 101 -4.17 25.30 8.93
C VAL A 101 -5.18 25.82 7.92
N GLN A 102 -4.71 26.15 6.72
CA GLN A 102 -5.54 26.64 5.63
C GLN A 102 -6.52 25.56 5.16
N ASP A 103 -7.67 25.98 4.64
CA ASP A 103 -8.76 25.08 4.24
C ASP A 103 -8.31 24.08 3.17
N GLU A 104 -7.55 24.53 2.17
CA GLU A 104 -7.05 23.68 1.09
C GLU A 104 -6.07 22.61 1.60
N ILE A 105 -5.21 22.97 2.57
CA ILE A 105 -4.25 22.06 3.17
C ILE A 105 -4.97 21.07 4.09
N LEU A 106 -5.96 21.54 4.83
CA LEU A 106 -6.78 20.70 5.69
C LEU A 106 -7.56 19.67 4.86
N ALA A 107 -8.22 20.10 3.78
CA ALA A 107 -8.94 19.22 2.87
C ALA A 107 -8.02 18.19 2.20
N HIS A 108 -6.82 18.60 1.76
CA HIS A 108 -5.84 17.69 1.19
C HIS A 108 -5.40 16.62 2.21
N ARG A 109 -5.15 16.99 3.48
CA ARG A 109 -4.79 16.04 4.54
C ARG A 109 -5.93 15.06 4.83
N LEU A 110 -7.17 15.55 4.91
CA LEU A 110 -8.36 14.70 5.11
C LEU A 110 -8.57 13.73 3.95
N GLY A 111 -8.26 14.16 2.71
CA GLY A 111 -8.28 13.33 1.51
C GLY A 111 -7.37 12.10 1.57
N LEU A 112 -6.29 12.14 2.35
CA LEU A 112 -5.30 11.07 2.46
C LEU A 112 -5.57 10.12 3.63
N ILE A 113 -6.63 10.33 4.41
CA ILE A 113 -6.99 9.42 5.50
C ILE A 113 -7.69 8.19 4.91
N PRO A 114 -7.14 6.97 5.09
CA PRO A 114 -7.79 5.76 4.62
C PRO A 114 -9.07 5.49 5.42
N ILE A 115 -10.16 5.20 4.71
CA ILE A 115 -11.47 4.91 5.31
C ILE A 115 -11.70 3.40 5.31
N HIS A 116 -12.09 2.86 6.46
CA HIS A 116 -12.51 1.49 6.61
C HIS A 116 -13.96 1.33 6.12
N ALA A 117 -14.12 1.23 4.80
CA ALA A 117 -15.39 0.95 4.15
C ALA A 117 -15.13 0.02 2.97
N ASP A 118 -15.91 -1.05 2.83
CA ASP A 118 -15.75 -2.00 1.74
C ASP A 118 -16.21 -1.36 0.42
N PRO A 119 -15.30 -1.04 -0.52
CA PRO A 119 -15.65 -0.35 -1.76
C PRO A 119 -16.53 -1.19 -2.69
N ARG A 120 -16.67 -2.50 -2.45
CA ARG A 120 -17.52 -3.39 -3.26
C ARG A 120 -19.01 -3.15 -3.03
N LEU A 121 -19.37 -2.59 -1.87
CA LEU A 121 -20.75 -2.29 -1.50
C LEU A 121 -21.24 -0.93 -2.02
N PHE A 122 -20.34 -0.14 -2.59
CA PHE A 122 -20.65 1.20 -3.11
C PHE A 122 -20.47 1.26 -4.63
N GLU A 123 -21.33 2.03 -5.27
CA GLU A 123 -21.23 2.34 -6.70
C GLU A 123 -20.35 3.59 -6.94
N TYR A 124 -19.98 3.80 -8.20
CA TYR A 124 -19.31 5.04 -8.58
C TYR A 124 -20.33 6.17 -8.67
N ARG A 125 -19.96 7.33 -8.14
CA ARG A 125 -20.77 8.53 -8.24
C ARG A 125 -20.89 8.98 -9.70
N ASN A 126 -22.11 9.34 -10.10
CA ASN A 126 -22.38 9.85 -11.43
C ASN A 126 -21.81 11.26 -11.63
N GLN A 127 -21.43 11.58 -12.86
CA GLN A 127 -20.90 12.90 -13.19
C GLN A 127 -21.97 13.98 -13.00
N GLY A 128 -21.65 14.99 -12.18
CA GLY A 128 -22.55 16.12 -11.89
C GLY A 128 -23.48 15.94 -10.70
N ASP A 129 -23.44 14.79 -10.02
CA ASP A 129 -24.13 14.60 -8.74
C ASP A 129 -23.27 15.16 -7.59
N GLU A 130 -23.69 16.28 -7.00
CA GLU A 130 -22.96 16.97 -5.93
C GLU A 130 -23.38 16.49 -4.53
N GLU A 131 -24.64 16.06 -4.38
CA GLU A 131 -25.22 15.67 -3.09
C GLU A 131 -24.82 14.23 -2.73
N GLY A 132 -24.91 13.33 -3.72
CA GLY A 132 -24.71 11.90 -3.52
C GLY A 132 -25.87 11.22 -2.83
N THR A 133 -25.84 9.89 -2.86
CA THR A 133 -26.91 9.04 -2.33
C THR A 133 -26.35 8.00 -1.36
N GLU A 134 -27.22 7.32 -0.65
CA GLU A 134 -26.85 6.21 0.26
C GLU A 134 -26.04 5.08 -0.41
N ILE A 135 -26.08 4.98 -1.75
CA ILE A 135 -25.47 3.91 -2.53
C ILE A 135 -24.02 4.25 -2.92
N ASP A 136 -23.69 5.53 -3.08
CA ASP A 136 -22.42 5.96 -3.68
C ASP A 136 -21.52 6.78 -2.73
N THR A 137 -22.01 7.16 -1.54
CA THR A 137 -21.27 8.02 -0.62
C THR A 137 -21.38 7.67 0.84
N LEU A 138 -20.32 8.03 1.57
CA LEU A 138 -20.28 8.06 3.03
C LEU A 138 -19.99 9.46 3.50
N GLN A 139 -20.59 9.83 4.63
CA GLN A 139 -20.44 11.16 5.20
C GLN A 139 -19.76 11.09 6.58
N PHE A 140 -18.76 11.92 6.80
CA PHE A 140 -18.11 12.09 8.09
C PHE A 140 -18.16 13.55 8.53
N ARG A 141 -18.41 13.79 9.81
CA ARG A 141 -18.33 15.12 10.42
C ARG A 141 -17.13 15.21 11.34
N LEU A 142 -16.37 16.30 11.23
CA LEU A 142 -15.29 16.63 12.14
C LEU A 142 -15.59 17.98 12.79
N GLN A 143 -15.93 17.95 14.07
CA GLN A 143 -16.25 19.14 14.85
C GLN A 143 -15.42 19.17 16.14
N VAL A 144 -14.43 20.06 16.20
CA VAL A 144 -13.51 20.17 17.34
C VAL A 144 -13.30 21.63 17.72
N ARG A 145 -13.56 21.94 18.99
CA ARG A 145 -13.27 23.24 19.60
C ARG A 145 -12.20 23.08 20.69
N CYS A 146 -11.17 23.92 20.64
CA CYS A 146 -10.09 23.92 21.62
C CYS A 146 -10.41 24.89 22.77
N THR A 147 -10.25 24.43 24.00
CA THR A 147 -10.48 25.24 25.22
C THR A 147 -9.30 25.14 26.19
N ARG A 148 -9.18 26.12 27.09
CA ARG A 148 -8.23 26.03 28.21
C ARG A 148 -8.74 25.05 29.25
N ASN A 149 -7.84 24.26 29.81
CA ASN A 149 -8.14 23.39 30.95
C ASN A 149 -8.22 24.24 32.23
N PRO A 150 -9.37 24.28 32.95
CA PRO A 150 -9.48 25.04 34.19
C PRO A 150 -8.63 24.51 35.34
N HIS A 151 -8.22 23.24 35.28
CA HIS A 151 -7.53 22.54 36.36
C HIS A 151 -6.02 22.37 36.12
N ALA A 152 -5.46 23.00 35.09
CA ALA A 152 -4.03 22.89 34.80
C ALA A 152 -3.19 23.52 35.93
N ALA A 153 -2.06 22.89 36.27
CA ALA A 153 -1.15 23.42 37.27
C ALA A 153 -0.59 24.78 36.81
N LYS A 154 -0.42 25.72 37.75
CA LYS A 154 -0.01 27.12 37.44
C LYS A 154 1.41 27.22 36.86
N ASP A 155 2.21 26.18 37.08
CA ASP A 155 3.58 25.98 36.65
C ASP A 155 3.72 25.05 35.44
N SER A 156 2.62 24.44 34.98
CA SER A 156 2.65 23.54 33.83
C SER A 156 2.98 24.33 32.54
N SER A 157 4.00 23.87 31.82
CA SER A 157 4.38 24.39 30.50
C SER A 157 3.87 23.51 29.36
N ASP A 158 3.36 22.33 29.68
CA ASP A 158 2.96 21.33 28.70
C ASP A 158 1.60 21.68 28.05
N PRO A 159 1.54 21.85 26.71
CA PRO A 159 0.28 22.15 26.02
C PRO A 159 -0.80 21.09 26.23
N SER A 160 -0.41 19.84 26.49
CA SER A 160 -1.33 18.73 26.75
C SER A 160 -2.03 18.82 28.09
N GLU A 161 -1.44 19.48 29.09
CA GLU A 161 -2.07 19.74 30.38
C GLU A 161 -2.89 21.04 30.33
N LEU A 162 -2.35 22.07 29.67
CA LEU A 162 -2.94 23.39 29.58
C LEU A 162 -4.21 23.45 28.71
N TYR A 163 -4.29 22.62 27.67
CA TYR A 163 -5.32 22.75 26.62
C TYR A 163 -6.01 21.42 26.31
N VAL A 164 -7.34 21.47 26.30
CA VAL A 164 -8.20 20.36 25.88
C VAL A 164 -8.45 20.48 24.37
N ASN A 165 -8.37 19.35 23.66
CA ASN A 165 -8.58 19.24 22.21
C ASN A 165 -7.63 20.12 21.36
N HIS A 166 -6.43 20.41 21.87
CA HIS A 166 -5.42 21.18 21.13
C HIS A 166 -4.76 20.37 20.00
N LYS A 167 -4.92 19.05 19.98
CA LYS A 167 -4.52 18.15 18.87
C LYS A 167 -5.77 17.51 18.29
N VAL A 168 -6.01 17.72 17.00
CA VAL A 168 -7.13 17.13 16.28
C VAL A 168 -6.64 15.84 15.65
N TYR A 169 -7.15 14.72 16.16
CA TYR A 169 -6.87 13.39 15.64
C TYR A 169 -8.04 12.89 14.81
N THR A 170 -7.77 11.94 13.93
CA THR A 170 -8.78 11.31 13.08
C THR A 170 -9.86 10.54 13.84
N ARG A 171 -9.62 10.06 15.06
CA ARG A 171 -10.68 9.56 15.97
C ARG A 171 -11.81 10.55 16.27
N HIS A 172 -11.61 11.85 16.04
CA HIS A 172 -12.67 12.85 16.18
C HIS A 172 -13.62 12.90 14.96
N MET A 173 -13.36 12.11 13.92
CA MET A 173 -14.24 11.95 12.77
C MET A 173 -15.41 11.05 13.16
N ILE A 174 -16.62 11.59 13.08
CA ILE A 174 -17.85 10.88 13.41
C ILE A 174 -18.56 10.54 12.11
N TRP A 175 -18.87 9.27 11.90
CA TRP A 175 -19.66 8.84 10.75
C TRP A 175 -21.11 9.32 10.90
N VAL A 176 -21.65 9.91 9.82
CA VAL A 176 -23.04 10.36 9.74
C VAL A 176 -23.74 9.47 8.69
N PRO A 177 -24.56 8.50 9.11
CA PRO A 177 -25.22 7.58 8.19
C PRO A 177 -26.26 8.31 7.33
N LEU A 178 -26.34 7.94 6.05
CA LEU A 178 -27.37 8.42 5.11
C LEU A 178 -28.40 7.31 4.87
N GLY A 179 -29.68 7.67 4.87
CA GLY A 179 -30.77 6.73 4.61
C GLY A 179 -30.71 5.48 5.49
N ASN A 180 -30.66 4.31 4.88
CA ASN A 180 -30.68 3.01 5.57
C ASN A 180 -29.28 2.46 5.93
N GLN A 181 -28.21 3.25 5.76
CA GLN A 181 -26.84 2.78 6.03
C GLN A 181 -26.62 2.38 7.50
N ALA A 182 -27.32 3.01 8.44
CA ALA A 182 -27.21 2.70 9.87
C ALA A 182 -27.61 1.26 10.20
N ASP A 183 -28.55 0.68 9.44
CA ASP A 183 -28.98 -0.72 9.61
C ASP A 183 -28.08 -1.69 8.84
N LEU A 184 -27.50 -1.24 7.72
CA LEU A 184 -26.63 -2.06 6.87
C LEU A 184 -25.24 -2.28 7.50
N PHE A 185 -24.71 -1.26 8.16
CA PHE A 185 -23.37 -1.29 8.73
C PHE A 185 -23.42 -1.29 10.26
N PRO A 186 -22.89 -2.33 10.92
CA PRO A 186 -22.84 -2.36 12.37
C PRO A 186 -21.98 -1.22 12.93
N GLU A 187 -22.27 -0.80 14.15
CA GLU A 187 -21.52 0.27 14.81
C GLU A 187 -20.02 -0.03 14.83
N GLY A 188 -19.23 0.98 14.42
CA GLY A 188 -17.77 0.89 14.38
C GLY A 188 -17.19 0.30 13.10
N THR A 189 -17.97 -0.25 12.16
CA THR A 189 -17.38 -0.73 10.89
C THR A 189 -16.93 0.42 10.00
N ILE A 190 -17.71 1.50 9.91
CA ILE A 190 -17.37 2.68 9.12
C ILE A 190 -16.61 3.67 10.00
N ARG A 191 -15.29 3.73 9.81
CA ARG A 191 -14.37 4.59 10.57
C ARG A 191 -13.09 4.87 9.79
N PRO A 192 -12.26 5.87 10.14
CA PRO A 192 -10.88 5.91 9.67
C PRO A 192 -10.12 4.64 10.09
N VAL A 193 -9.19 4.16 9.26
CA VAL A 193 -8.45 2.90 9.55
C VAL A 193 -7.53 3.06 10.77
N HIS A 194 -6.79 4.16 10.82
CA HIS A 194 -5.91 4.50 11.95
C HIS A 194 -6.58 5.59 12.77
N ASP A 195 -6.65 5.47 14.09
CA ASP A 195 -7.37 6.42 14.97
C ASP A 195 -6.53 7.63 15.41
N ASP A 196 -5.22 7.60 15.17
CA ASP A 196 -4.22 8.48 15.77
C ASP A 196 -3.49 9.41 14.78
N ILE A 197 -3.95 9.47 13.52
CA ILE A 197 -3.43 10.41 12.53
C ILE A 197 -3.74 11.85 12.97
N LEU A 198 -2.69 12.66 13.12
CA LEU A 198 -2.80 14.08 13.45
C LEU A 198 -3.22 14.89 12.22
N ILE A 199 -4.36 15.55 12.31
CA ILE A 199 -4.94 16.35 11.22
C ILE A 199 -4.48 17.81 11.35
N ALA A 200 -4.74 18.41 12.51
CA ALA A 200 -4.45 19.81 12.80
C ALA A 200 -4.09 20.01 14.28
N GLN A 201 -3.45 21.14 14.58
CA GLN A 201 -3.16 21.55 15.95
C GLN A 201 -3.79 22.92 16.21
N LEU A 202 -4.48 23.04 17.34
CA LEU A 202 -5.27 24.21 17.71
C LEU A 202 -4.68 24.94 18.92
N ARG A 203 -5.21 26.14 19.15
CA ARG A 203 -5.08 26.92 20.38
C ARG A 203 -6.46 27.31 20.91
N PRO A 204 -6.59 27.62 22.20
CA PRO A 204 -7.89 27.96 22.79
C PRO A 204 -8.59 29.09 22.06
N GLY A 205 -9.87 28.90 21.77
CA GLY A 205 -10.69 29.84 20.98
C GLY A 205 -10.76 29.50 19.49
N GLN A 206 -9.93 28.57 19.01
CA GLN A 206 -10.04 28.03 17.65
C GLN A 206 -10.97 26.82 17.59
N GLU A 207 -11.59 26.67 16.43
CA GLU A 207 -12.59 25.65 16.10
C GLU A 207 -12.43 25.22 14.64
N ILE A 208 -12.71 23.94 14.41
CA ILE A 208 -12.87 23.31 13.10
C ILE A 208 -14.25 22.64 13.10
N ASP A 209 -15.13 23.03 12.18
CA ASP A 209 -16.37 22.31 11.86
C ASP A 209 -16.47 22.12 10.35
N LEU A 210 -16.46 20.86 9.91
CA LEU A 210 -16.52 20.48 8.51
C LEU A 210 -17.23 19.14 8.31
N LEU A 211 -17.71 18.94 7.09
CA LEU A 211 -18.40 17.75 6.61
C LEU A 211 -17.65 17.18 5.41
N MET A 212 -17.40 15.88 5.41
CA MET A 212 -16.63 15.19 4.39
C MET A 212 -17.52 14.21 3.66
N HIS A 213 -17.43 14.18 2.32
CA HIS A 213 -18.05 13.16 1.49
C HIS A 213 -16.95 12.24 0.93
N CYS A 214 -17.05 10.97 1.29
CA CYS A 214 -16.22 9.91 0.75
C CYS A 214 -16.92 9.26 -0.43
N VAL A 215 -16.17 8.98 -1.49
CA VAL A 215 -16.67 8.31 -2.68
C VAL A 215 -15.69 7.23 -3.11
N LYS A 216 -16.16 6.36 -4.00
CA LYS A 216 -15.35 5.32 -4.62
C LYS A 216 -14.52 5.90 -5.77
N GLY A 217 -13.23 5.60 -5.80
CA GLY A 217 -12.32 6.01 -6.87
C GLY A 217 -11.17 5.02 -7.08
N ILE A 218 -10.41 5.20 -8.15
CA ILE A 218 -9.26 4.36 -8.51
C ILE A 218 -7.94 5.12 -8.31
N GLY A 219 -6.87 4.41 -7.95
CA GLY A 219 -5.55 4.99 -7.69
C GLY A 219 -4.93 5.76 -8.86
N LYS A 220 -5.34 5.42 -10.09
CA LYS A 220 -4.93 6.10 -11.33
C LYS A 220 -5.44 7.53 -11.43
N ASP A 221 -6.63 7.80 -10.88
CA ASP A 221 -7.20 9.15 -10.84
C ASP A 221 -6.47 9.99 -9.80
N HIS A 222 -6.34 9.46 -8.58
CA HIS A 222 -5.57 10.10 -7.52
C HIS A 222 -4.95 9.07 -6.58
N ALA A 223 -3.70 9.31 -6.16
CA ALA A 223 -2.93 8.36 -5.33
C ALA A 223 -3.58 8.05 -3.97
N LYS A 224 -4.46 8.93 -3.47
CA LYS A 224 -5.25 8.71 -2.25
C LYS A 224 -6.14 7.45 -2.29
N PHE A 225 -6.47 6.97 -3.50
CA PHE A 225 -7.27 5.78 -3.70
C PHE A 225 -6.43 4.49 -3.80
N SER A 226 -5.10 4.56 -3.74
CA SER A 226 -4.25 3.37 -3.74
C SER A 226 -4.50 2.53 -2.48
N PRO A 227 -4.95 1.27 -2.61
CA PRO A 227 -5.22 0.40 -1.45
C PRO A 227 -3.96 -0.13 -0.77
N VAL A 228 -2.83 -0.10 -1.46
CA VAL A 228 -1.56 -0.62 -0.96
C VAL A 228 -0.64 0.53 -0.55
N ALA A 229 0.10 0.34 0.55
CA ALA A 229 1.20 1.23 0.89
C ALA A 229 2.30 1.14 -0.19
N THR A 230 2.72 -0.08 -0.53
CA THR A 230 3.55 -0.38 -1.68
C THR A 230 3.30 -1.81 -2.12
N ALA A 231 3.34 -2.05 -3.43
CA ALA A 231 3.32 -3.38 -4.03
C ALA A 231 4.48 -3.49 -5.02
N SER A 232 5.35 -4.46 -4.80
CA SER A 232 6.54 -4.72 -5.61
C SER A 232 6.82 -6.22 -5.67
N TYR A 233 7.74 -6.61 -6.53
CA TYR A 233 8.24 -7.98 -6.60
C TYR A 233 9.74 -7.94 -6.90
N ARG A 234 10.42 -9.05 -6.58
CA ARG A 234 11.82 -9.30 -6.92
C ARG A 234 11.94 -10.72 -7.47
N LEU A 235 12.88 -10.96 -8.37
CA LEU A 235 13.22 -12.33 -8.75
C LEU A 235 13.96 -13.01 -7.59
N LEU A 236 13.76 -14.32 -7.44
CA LEU A 236 14.45 -15.11 -6.43
C LEU A 236 15.94 -15.21 -6.79
N PRO A 237 16.87 -14.77 -5.91
CA PRO A 237 18.30 -14.92 -6.16
C PRO A 237 18.75 -16.37 -5.97
N ASP A 238 19.61 -16.86 -6.87
CA ASP A 238 20.27 -18.16 -6.77
C ASP A 238 21.80 -18.01 -6.82
N ILE A 239 22.43 -17.94 -5.64
CA ILE A 239 23.88 -17.78 -5.52
C ILE A 239 24.53 -19.17 -5.60
N THR A 240 25.41 -19.36 -6.59
CA THR A 240 26.15 -20.62 -6.77
C THR A 240 27.65 -20.37 -6.62
N LEU A 241 28.33 -21.17 -5.81
CA LEU A 241 29.79 -21.18 -5.71
C LEU A 241 30.36 -22.02 -6.85
N LEU A 242 31.24 -21.41 -7.66
CA LEU A 242 31.86 -22.09 -8.81
C LEU A 242 32.98 -23.05 -8.37
N GLU A 243 33.65 -22.71 -7.28
CA GLU A 243 34.72 -23.49 -6.67
C GLU A 243 34.50 -23.55 -5.15
N PRO A 244 34.97 -24.60 -4.46
CA PRO A 244 34.93 -24.68 -3.00
C PRO A 244 35.71 -23.53 -2.36
N VAL A 245 35.11 -22.87 -1.36
CA VAL A 245 35.74 -21.77 -0.60
C VAL A 245 35.90 -22.23 0.85
N GLU A 246 37.15 -22.34 1.31
CA GLU A 246 37.51 -22.91 2.61
C GLU A 246 38.37 -21.94 3.44
N GLY A 247 38.46 -22.20 4.76
CA GLY A 247 39.29 -21.44 5.69
C GLY A 247 38.87 -19.97 5.84
N ASP A 248 39.84 -19.08 6.00
CA ASP A 248 39.60 -17.65 6.22
C ASP A 248 38.85 -16.98 5.05
N ALA A 249 38.94 -17.52 3.84
CA ALA A 249 38.22 -17.00 2.68
C ALA A 249 36.69 -17.19 2.80
N ALA A 250 36.23 -18.23 3.50
CA ALA A 250 34.80 -18.45 3.74
C ALA A 250 34.23 -17.41 4.71
N GLU A 251 35.01 -17.02 5.71
CA GLU A 251 34.69 -15.94 6.64
C GLU A 251 34.58 -14.59 5.92
N GLU A 252 35.53 -14.28 5.05
CA GLU A 252 35.49 -13.05 4.23
C GLU A 252 34.30 -13.05 3.25
N LEU A 253 34.01 -14.19 2.62
CA LEU A 253 32.89 -14.33 1.69
C LEU A 253 31.55 -14.09 2.40
N SER A 254 31.35 -14.69 3.57
CA SER A 254 30.09 -14.54 4.32
C SER A 254 29.77 -13.07 4.66
N ARG A 255 30.80 -12.24 4.89
CA ARG A 255 30.66 -10.80 5.20
C ARG A 255 30.31 -9.94 3.99
N CYS A 256 30.52 -10.45 2.78
CA CYS A 256 30.15 -9.76 1.54
C CYS A 256 28.65 -9.88 1.21
N PHE A 257 27.91 -10.73 1.91
CA PHE A 257 26.48 -10.96 1.69
C PHE A 257 25.64 -10.48 2.88
N SER A 258 24.31 -10.46 2.68
CA SER A 258 23.39 -10.15 3.78
C SER A 258 23.48 -11.22 4.88
N PRO A 259 23.32 -10.84 6.16
CA PRO A 259 23.34 -11.80 7.26
C PRO A 259 22.32 -12.93 7.06
N GLY A 260 22.76 -14.18 7.22
CA GLY A 260 21.90 -15.36 7.07
C GLY A 260 21.80 -15.94 5.65
N VAL A 261 22.47 -15.36 4.66
CA VAL A 261 22.52 -15.91 3.29
C VAL A 261 23.57 -17.01 3.14
N ILE A 262 24.78 -16.77 3.67
CA ILE A 262 25.90 -17.73 3.63
C ILE A 262 26.17 -18.21 5.05
N GLU A 263 26.22 -19.53 5.23
CA GLU A 263 26.66 -20.17 6.47
C GLU A 263 28.07 -20.75 6.32
N VAL A 264 28.89 -20.62 7.36
CA VAL A 264 30.21 -21.25 7.44
C VAL A 264 30.09 -22.41 8.42
N GLN A 265 30.39 -23.62 7.96
CA GLN A 265 30.31 -24.85 8.77
C GLN A 265 31.70 -25.45 8.96
N GLU A 266 31.99 -25.92 10.17
CA GLU A 266 33.21 -26.68 10.46
C GLU A 266 33.04 -28.12 9.93
N VAL A 267 33.95 -28.55 9.04
CA VAL A 267 33.98 -29.90 8.44
C VAL A 267 35.11 -30.73 9.04
#